data_AF-A0A815LLZ2-F1
#
_entry.id   AF-A0A815LLZ2-F1
#
_cell.length_a   1.000
_cell.length_b   1.000
_cell.length_c   1.000
_cell.angle_alpha   90.00
_cell.angle_beta   90.00
_cell.angle_gamma   90.00
#
_symmetry.space_group_name_H-M   'P 1'
#
loop_
_entity.id
_entity.type
_entity.pdbx_description
1 polymer ?
#
loop_
_entity_poly.entity_id
_entity_poly.type
_entity_poly.pdbx_seq_one_letter_code
_entity_poly.pdbx_strand_id
1 'polypeptide(L)'
;MVKSVISVDRKRTASIYGGLFCTLVIILSSITIQIRNIPPLNDYISKNISSTKPYETFEEFYPHYLRAHTQKTTRQFHYIGTTLFLLYILTKPTLLIPMIAGGLAAYSIIPFVRHLSTGLPEVILFLIIYFTGGKLLTHSFTKAFIPLLLGYGFSWIGHFGFEQNKPAAFVYPTYSFFGDIQMMYDAIKG
;
A
#
# COMPACT_ATOMS: atom_id res chain seq x y z
N MET A 1 24.31 -27.75 -18.67
CA MET A 1 24.59 -27.86 -17.22
C MET A 1 25.17 -26.58 -16.61
N VAL A 2 26.23 -25.97 -17.16
CA VAL A 2 26.87 -24.77 -16.56
C VAL A 2 25.95 -23.53 -16.56
N LYS A 3 25.26 -23.23 -17.69
CA LYS A 3 24.31 -22.09 -17.76
C LYS A 3 23.14 -22.22 -16.78
N SER A 4 22.67 -23.44 -16.52
CA SER A 4 21.57 -23.67 -15.57
C SER A 4 22.03 -23.47 -14.13
N VAL A 5 23.22 -23.96 -13.75
CA VAL A 5 23.80 -23.74 -12.41
C VAL A 5 24.03 -22.24 -12.15
N ILE A 6 24.63 -21.52 -13.10
CA ILE A 6 24.85 -20.06 -12.98
C ILE A 6 23.52 -19.29 -12.88
N SER A 7 22.47 -19.75 -13.55
CA SER A 7 21.14 -19.12 -13.47
C SER A 7 20.45 -19.34 -12.13
N VAL A 8 20.62 -20.52 -11.54
CA VAL A 8 20.08 -20.88 -10.22
C VAL A 8 20.80 -20.06 -9.14
N ASP A 9 22.12 -19.96 -9.22
CA ASP A 9 22.93 -19.22 -8.25
C ASP A 9 22.63 -17.71 -8.27
N ARG A 10 22.46 -17.13 -9.47
CA ARG A 10 22.00 -15.73 -9.62
C ARG A 10 20.63 -15.48 -9.01
N LYS A 11 19.67 -16.38 -9.22
CA LYS A 11 18.33 -16.27 -8.63
C LYS A 11 18.39 -16.36 -7.11
N ARG A 12 19.14 -17.33 -6.57
CA ARG A 12 19.35 -17.47 -5.13
C ARG A 12 19.95 -16.21 -4.52
N THR A 13 21.01 -15.70 -5.13
CA THR A 13 21.69 -14.47 -4.69
C THR A 13 20.74 -13.26 -4.73
N ALA A 14 19.97 -13.10 -5.81
CA ALA A 14 18.97 -12.04 -5.91
C ALA A 14 17.89 -12.12 -4.82
N SER A 15 17.44 -13.32 -4.46
CA SER A 15 16.47 -13.51 -3.37
C SER A 15 17.06 -13.13 -2.00
N ILE A 16 18.33 -13.45 -1.75
CA ILE A 16 19.02 -13.04 -0.52
C ILE A 16 19.08 -11.52 -0.43
N TYR A 17 19.53 -10.85 -1.49
CA TYR A 17 19.56 -9.38 -1.53
C TYR A 17 18.16 -8.76 -1.46
N GLY A 18 17.14 -9.38 -2.06
CA GLY A 18 15.75 -8.96 -1.93
C GLY A 18 15.25 -9.02 -0.49
N GLY A 19 15.58 -10.09 0.23
CA GLY A 19 15.28 -10.23 1.66
C GLY A 19 15.98 -9.17 2.50
N LEU A 20 17.30 -9.01 2.32
CA LEU A 20 18.08 -7.99 3.03
C LEU A 20 17.57 -6.57 2.76
N PHE A 21 17.31 -6.24 1.49
CA PHE A 21 16.74 -4.96 1.09
C PHE A 21 15.43 -4.66 1.84
N CYS A 22 14.48 -5.59 1.80
CA CYS A 22 13.19 -5.38 2.45
C CYS A 22 13.32 -5.28 3.98
N THR A 23 14.15 -6.13 4.60
CA THR A 23 14.40 -6.09 6.05
C THR A 23 15.02 -4.77 6.49
N LEU A 24 16.01 -4.26 5.75
CA LEU A 24 16.62 -2.97 6.04
C LEU A 24 15.60 -1.83 5.93
N VAL A 25 14.77 -1.84 4.89
CA VAL A 25 13.69 -0.85 4.73
C VAL A 25 12.70 -0.93 5.89
N ILE A 26 12.31 -2.13 6.33
CA ILE A 26 11.41 -2.31 7.48
C ILE A 26 12.03 -1.75 8.75
N ILE A 27 13.30 -2.05 9.03
CA ILE A 27 14.03 -1.55 10.21
C ILE A 27 14.09 -0.03 10.19
N LEU A 28 14.57 0.56 9.08
CA LEU A 28 14.67 2.01 8.93
C LEU A 28 13.31 2.68 9.09
N SER A 29 12.27 2.14 8.45
CA SER A 29 10.90 2.69 8.55
C SER A 29 10.38 2.61 9.99
N SER A 30 10.65 1.52 10.70
CA SER A 30 10.26 1.34 12.10
C SER A 30 10.95 2.33 13.02
N ILE A 31 12.26 2.57 12.81
CA ILE A 31 13.02 3.59 13.53
C ILE A 31 12.44 4.99 13.24
N THR A 32 12.18 5.33 11.98
CA THR A 32 11.56 6.62 11.61
C THR A 32 10.19 6.80 12.26
N ILE A 33 9.35 5.76 12.28
CA ILE A 33 8.03 5.79 12.93
C ILE A 33 8.16 6.04 14.44
N GLN A 34 9.13 5.40 15.10
CA GLN A 34 9.37 5.63 16.52
C GLN A 34 9.85 7.07 16.76
N ILE A 35 10.88 7.51 16.04
CA ILE A 35 11.51 8.83 16.22
C ILE A 35 10.52 9.97 15.97
N ARG A 36 9.75 9.91 14.89
CA ARG A 36 8.80 10.97 14.52
C ARG A 36 7.65 11.14 15.53
N ASN A 37 7.37 10.11 16.34
CA ASN A 37 6.29 10.13 17.33
C ASN A 37 6.77 10.60 18.72
N ILE A 38 8.07 10.85 18.92
CA ILE A 38 8.61 11.36 20.19
C ILE A 38 8.32 12.88 20.29
N PRO A 39 7.91 13.41 21.46
CA PRO A 39 7.47 14.79 21.62
C PRO A 39 8.32 15.91 21.00
N PRO A 40 9.67 15.97 21.08
CA PRO A 40 10.36 17.12 20.50
C PRO A 40 10.24 17.17 18.98
N LEU A 41 10.16 16.02 18.29
CA LEU A 41 10.00 16.00 16.84
C LEU A 41 8.54 16.04 16.41
N ASN A 42 7.64 15.34 17.10
CA ASN A 42 6.21 15.38 16.78
C ASN A 42 5.63 16.79 16.98
N ASP A 43 5.99 17.45 18.07
CA ASP A 43 5.54 18.83 18.36
C ASP A 43 6.11 19.80 17.32
N TYR A 44 7.36 19.60 16.91
CA TYR A 44 7.97 20.40 15.85
C TYR A 44 7.25 20.20 14.50
N ILE A 45 6.98 18.96 14.10
CA ILE A 45 6.30 18.66 12.82
C ILE A 45 4.89 19.23 12.83
N SER A 46 4.12 18.98 13.89
CA SER A 46 2.73 19.45 14.00
C SER A 46 2.62 20.98 14.01
N LYS A 47 3.58 21.68 14.63
CA LYS A 47 3.61 23.14 14.65
C LYS A 47 4.04 23.76 13.31
N ASN A 48 4.93 23.12 12.55
CA ASN A 48 5.57 23.73 11.37
C ASN A 48 5.08 23.18 10.02
N ILE A 49 4.44 22.01 9.99
CA ILE A 49 3.96 21.37 8.75
C ILE A 49 2.44 21.21 8.84
N SER A 50 1.71 22.21 8.35
CA SER A 50 0.25 22.14 8.26
C SER A 50 -0.19 21.05 7.28
N SER A 51 -1.30 20.38 7.59
CA SER A 51 -1.93 19.44 6.67
C SER A 51 -2.81 20.19 5.68
N THR A 52 -2.78 19.81 4.40
CA THR A 52 -3.78 20.24 3.41
C THR A 52 -4.89 19.20 3.22
N LYS A 53 -4.76 18.04 3.88
CA LYS A 53 -5.70 16.93 3.79
C LYS A 53 -6.78 17.07 4.89
N PRO A 54 -8.07 16.85 4.59
CA PRO A 54 -9.19 17.13 5.51
C PRO A 54 -9.36 16.21 6.74
N TYR A 55 -8.63 15.10 6.86
CA TYR A 55 -8.81 14.07 7.88
C TYR A 55 -7.44 13.71 8.47
N GLU A 56 -7.33 13.74 9.79
CA GLU A 56 -6.08 13.44 10.50
C GLU A 56 -6.04 11.98 10.99
N THR A 57 -7.21 11.36 11.14
CA THR A 57 -7.37 9.99 11.63
C THR A 57 -8.17 9.12 10.66
N PHE A 58 -8.03 7.80 10.80
CA PHE A 58 -8.81 6.86 9.99
C PHE A 58 -10.29 6.91 10.35
N GLU A 59 -10.61 7.13 11.62
CA GLU A 59 -11.96 7.25 12.17
C GLU A 59 -12.71 8.44 11.57
N GLU A 60 -12.04 9.58 11.37
CA GLU A 60 -12.61 10.73 10.66
C GLU A 60 -12.79 10.47 9.16
N PHE A 61 -11.83 9.76 8.55
CA PHE A 61 -11.84 9.45 7.12
C PHE A 61 -12.91 8.43 6.73
N TYR A 62 -13.12 7.39 7.55
CA TYR A 62 -13.89 6.22 7.14
C TYR A 62 -15.37 6.52 6.79
N PRO A 63 -16.10 7.36 7.54
CA PRO A 63 -17.46 7.76 7.15
C PRO A 63 -17.53 8.50 5.81
N HIS A 64 -16.49 9.25 5.44
CA HIS A 64 -16.38 9.86 4.10
C HIS A 64 -16.09 8.82 3.03
N TYR A 65 -15.19 7.88 3.33
CA TYR A 65 -14.89 6.76 2.44
C TYR A 65 -16.16 5.95 2.12
N LEU A 66 -16.99 5.60 3.11
CA LEU A 66 -18.25 4.88 2.86
C LEU A 66 -19.25 5.67 1.99
N ARG A 67 -19.32 7.00 2.17
CA ARG A 67 -20.14 7.90 1.33
C ARG A 67 -19.62 8.02 -0.10
N ALA A 68 -18.34 7.76 -0.33
CA ALA A 68 -17.77 7.67 -1.68
C ALA A 68 -18.00 6.30 -2.34
N HIS A 69 -18.70 5.38 -1.67
CA HIS A 69 -19.07 4.05 -2.17
C HIS A 69 -20.55 3.79 -1.85
N THR A 70 -21.45 4.68 -2.23
CA THR A 70 -22.87 4.53 -1.90
C THR A 70 -23.52 3.43 -2.73
N GLN A 71 -23.07 3.23 -3.98
CA GLN A 71 -23.66 2.22 -4.84
C GLN A 71 -23.16 0.81 -4.48
N LYS A 72 -24.12 -0.11 -4.38
CA LYS A 72 -23.84 -1.54 -4.12
C LYS A 72 -22.86 -2.11 -5.14
N THR A 73 -23.00 -1.73 -6.41
CA THR A 73 -22.12 -2.21 -7.49
C THR A 73 -20.68 -1.76 -7.27
N THR A 74 -20.45 -0.50 -6.89
CA THR A 74 -19.11 0.01 -6.52
C THR A 74 -18.51 -0.85 -5.41
N ARG A 75 -19.25 -1.10 -4.33
CA ARG A 75 -18.78 -1.96 -3.22
C ARG A 75 -18.45 -3.38 -3.67
N GLN A 76 -19.29 -3.98 -4.52
CA GLN A 76 -19.04 -5.32 -5.07
C GLN A 76 -17.73 -5.39 -5.85
N PHE A 77 -17.43 -4.38 -6.67
CA PHE A 77 -16.16 -4.30 -7.38
C PHE A 77 -14.96 -4.25 -6.43
N HIS A 78 -15.06 -3.50 -5.32
CA HIS A 78 -14.04 -3.52 -4.28
C HIS A 78 -13.91 -4.91 -3.64
N TYR A 79 -15.01 -5.55 -3.25
CA TYR A 79 -14.98 -6.90 -2.66
C TYR A 79 -14.34 -7.94 -3.57
N ILE A 80 -14.66 -7.90 -4.87
CA ILE A 80 -14.04 -8.77 -5.87
C ILE A 80 -12.54 -8.48 -5.96
N GLY A 81 -12.15 -7.21 -6.08
CA GLY A 81 -10.76 -6.79 -6.16
C GLY A 81 -9.94 -7.21 -4.93
N THR A 82 -10.43 -6.91 -3.73
CA THR A 82 -9.81 -7.30 -2.45
C THR A 82 -9.69 -8.81 -2.32
N THR A 83 -10.73 -9.57 -2.68
CA THR A 83 -10.69 -11.04 -2.65
C THR A 83 -9.64 -11.59 -3.59
N LEU A 84 -9.60 -11.13 -4.85
CA LEU A 84 -8.63 -11.56 -5.85
C LEU A 84 -7.19 -11.18 -5.45
N PHE A 85 -6.99 -9.99 -4.89
CA PHE A 85 -5.73 -9.56 -4.30
C PHE A 85 -5.26 -10.54 -3.22
N LEU A 86 -6.12 -10.84 -2.23
CA LEU A 86 -5.78 -11.74 -1.12
C LEU A 86 -5.48 -13.16 -1.62
N LEU A 87 -6.30 -13.70 -2.51
CA LEU A 87 -6.07 -15.02 -3.13
C LEU A 87 -4.74 -15.06 -3.88
N TYR A 88 -4.40 -14.01 -4.64
CA TYR A 88 -3.12 -13.95 -5.34
C TYR A 88 -1.94 -13.96 -4.36
N ILE A 89 -2.00 -13.16 -3.30
CA ILE A 89 -0.98 -13.11 -2.25
C ILE A 89 -0.80 -14.47 -1.58
N LEU A 90 -1.89 -15.23 -1.33
CA LEU A 90 -1.80 -16.60 -0.80
C LEU A 90 -1.01 -17.54 -1.72
N THR A 91 -1.09 -17.38 -3.05
CA THR A 91 -0.27 -18.18 -3.99
C THR A 91 1.19 -17.73 -4.09
N LYS A 92 1.51 -16.53 -3.60
CA LYS A 92 2.83 -15.88 -3.67
C LYS A 92 3.14 -15.12 -2.37
N PRO A 93 3.21 -15.82 -1.22
CA PRO A 93 3.38 -15.17 0.08
C PRO A 93 4.70 -14.40 0.21
N THR A 94 5.69 -14.68 -0.63
CA THR A 94 6.93 -13.90 -0.71
C THR A 94 6.71 -12.44 -1.07
N LEU A 95 5.57 -12.08 -1.69
CA LEU A 95 5.19 -10.69 -1.96
C LEU A 95 4.73 -9.93 -0.71
N LEU A 96 4.45 -10.60 0.42
CA LEU A 96 4.11 -9.94 1.68
C LEU A 96 5.29 -9.11 2.21
N ILE A 97 6.51 -9.62 2.08
CA ILE A 97 7.72 -8.95 2.56
C ILE A 97 7.90 -7.56 1.92
N PRO A 98 7.93 -7.41 0.58
CA PRO A 98 8.04 -6.11 -0.07
C PRO A 98 6.78 -5.26 0.11
N MET A 99 5.60 -5.87 0.28
CA MET A 99 4.36 -5.15 0.60
C MET A 99 4.46 -4.46 1.98
N ILE A 100 4.92 -5.17 3.00
CA ILE A 100 5.12 -4.64 4.35
C ILE A 100 6.23 -3.59 4.33
N ALA A 101 7.35 -3.87 3.66
CA ALA A 101 8.45 -2.92 3.55
C ALA A 101 8.02 -1.60 2.89
N GLY A 102 7.33 -1.69 1.74
CA GLY A 102 6.81 -0.51 1.05
C GLY A 102 5.75 0.22 1.87
N GLY A 103 4.84 -0.52 2.52
CA GLY A 103 3.75 0.05 3.32
C GLY A 103 4.27 0.80 4.55
N LEU A 104 5.23 0.23 5.27
CA LEU A 104 5.87 0.90 6.41
C LEU A 104 6.67 2.12 5.98
N ALA A 105 7.37 2.05 4.84
CA ALA A 105 8.12 3.20 4.31
C ALA A 105 7.19 4.33 3.87
N ALA A 106 6.10 4.03 3.16
CA ALA A 106 5.10 5.02 2.80
C ALA A 106 4.44 5.61 4.05
N TYR A 107 4.08 4.77 5.03
CA TYR A 107 3.51 5.23 6.28
C TYR A 107 4.48 6.12 7.06
N SER A 108 5.79 5.81 7.07
CA SER A 108 6.82 6.52 7.85
C SER A 108 7.05 7.96 7.38
N ILE A 109 6.70 8.29 6.13
CA ILE A 109 6.88 9.64 5.58
C ILE A 109 5.67 10.58 5.73
N ILE A 110 4.48 10.07 6.07
CA ILE A 110 3.21 10.83 6.06
C ILE A 110 3.32 12.21 6.76
N PRO A 111 3.84 12.33 8.00
CA PRO A 111 3.90 13.62 8.70
C PRO A 111 4.76 14.68 7.99
N PHE A 112 5.73 14.25 7.17
CA PHE A 112 6.61 15.15 6.42
C PHE A 112 6.00 15.60 5.09
N VAL A 113 5.08 14.82 4.53
CA VAL A 113 4.42 15.09 3.24
C VAL A 113 2.96 15.53 3.37
N ARG A 114 2.43 15.68 4.60
CA ARG A 114 1.04 16.08 4.89
C ARG A 114 0.63 17.44 4.32
N HIS A 115 1.58 18.31 4.03
CA HIS A 115 1.35 19.59 3.37
C HIS A 115 0.91 19.44 1.90
N LEU A 116 1.11 18.27 1.29
CA LEU A 116 0.67 17.99 -0.07
C LEU A 116 -0.78 17.50 -0.06
N SER A 117 -1.57 18.02 -0.99
CA SER A 117 -3.00 17.67 -1.13
C SER A 117 -3.23 16.29 -1.76
N THR A 118 -2.16 15.55 -2.07
CA THR A 118 -2.20 14.24 -2.71
C THR A 118 -1.40 13.22 -1.91
N GLY A 119 -1.73 11.94 -2.07
CA GLY A 119 -0.94 10.82 -1.54
C GLY A 119 0.17 10.36 -2.49
N LEU A 120 0.51 11.15 -3.52
CA LEU A 120 1.43 10.72 -4.57
C LEU A 120 2.83 10.32 -4.05
N PRO A 121 3.47 11.06 -3.12
CA PRO A 121 4.77 10.66 -2.58
C PRO A 121 4.71 9.31 -1.84
N GLU A 122 3.63 9.07 -1.09
CA GLU A 122 3.40 7.82 -0.36
C GLU A 122 3.31 6.65 -1.34
N VAL A 123 2.51 6.81 -2.41
CA VAL A 123 2.35 5.79 -3.47
C VAL A 123 3.65 5.55 -4.23
N ILE A 124 4.36 6.61 -4.64
CA ILE A 124 5.62 6.47 -5.37
C ILE A 124 6.64 5.70 -4.53
N LEU A 125 6.81 6.07 -3.26
CA LEU A 125 7.73 5.39 -2.36
C LEU A 125 7.35 3.92 -2.17
N PHE A 126 6.06 3.66 -1.90
CA PHE A 126 5.53 2.31 -1.83
C PHE A 126 5.85 1.50 -3.08
N LEU A 127 5.53 2.01 -4.28
CA LEU A 127 5.70 1.29 -5.54
C LEU A 127 7.17 1.01 -5.84
N ILE A 128 8.08 1.98 -5.60
CA ILE A 128 9.52 1.79 -5.81
C ILE A 128 10.04 0.62 -4.96
N ILE A 129 9.73 0.62 -3.67
CA ILE A 129 10.18 -0.42 -2.73
C ILE A 129 9.51 -1.76 -3.07
N TYR A 130 8.19 -1.74 -3.29
CA TYR A 130 7.40 -2.92 -3.58
C TYR A 130 7.87 -3.63 -4.85
N PHE A 131 8.06 -2.89 -5.95
CA PHE A 131 8.52 -3.48 -7.21
C PHE A 131 9.99 -3.91 -7.16
N THR A 132 10.84 -3.16 -6.45
CA THR A 132 12.25 -3.55 -6.29
C THR A 132 12.35 -4.85 -5.51
N GLY A 133 11.75 -4.93 -4.32
CA GLY A 133 11.75 -6.15 -3.50
C GLY A 133 11.00 -7.30 -4.17
N GLY A 134 9.85 -7.02 -4.79
CA GLY A 134 9.06 -7.99 -5.54
C GLY A 134 9.82 -8.60 -6.72
N LYS A 135 10.54 -7.80 -7.50
CA LYS A 135 11.43 -8.30 -8.57
C LYS A 135 12.54 -9.17 -8.01
N LEU A 136 13.21 -8.73 -6.95
CA LEU A 136 14.33 -9.46 -6.35
C LEU A 136 13.89 -10.82 -5.78
N LEU A 137 12.74 -10.86 -5.10
CA LEU A 137 12.23 -12.05 -4.42
C LEU A 137 11.47 -13.02 -5.33
N THR A 138 10.77 -12.54 -6.36
CA THR A 138 9.95 -13.39 -7.25
C THR A 138 10.55 -13.59 -8.64
N HIS A 139 11.62 -12.86 -8.93
CA HIS A 139 12.31 -12.78 -10.22
C HIS A 139 11.41 -12.34 -11.38
N SER A 140 10.32 -11.60 -11.10
CA SER A 140 9.37 -11.14 -12.11
C SER A 140 8.64 -9.89 -11.66
N PHE A 141 8.71 -8.83 -12.47
CA PHE A 141 7.87 -7.64 -12.28
C PHE A 141 6.39 -7.97 -12.47
N THR A 142 6.05 -8.84 -13.43
CA THR A 142 4.67 -9.24 -13.69
C THR A 142 4.01 -9.84 -12.46
N LYS A 143 4.73 -10.69 -11.71
CA LYS A 143 4.20 -11.27 -10.47
C LYS A 143 3.91 -10.22 -9.39
N ALA A 144 4.74 -9.19 -9.29
CA ALA A 144 4.48 -8.06 -8.40
C ALA A 144 3.34 -7.16 -8.93
N PHE A 145 3.18 -7.03 -10.24
CA PHE A 145 2.16 -6.16 -10.84
C PHE A 145 0.73 -6.71 -10.68
N ILE A 146 0.55 -8.03 -10.86
CA ILE A 146 -0.77 -8.67 -10.83
C ILE A 146 -1.61 -8.34 -9.59
N PRO A 147 -1.13 -8.43 -8.34
CA PRO A 147 -1.98 -8.13 -7.18
C PRO A 147 -2.43 -6.66 -7.16
N LEU A 148 -1.58 -5.71 -7.58
CA LEU A 148 -1.98 -4.31 -7.67
C LEU A 148 -3.08 -4.11 -8.73
N LEU A 149 -2.96 -4.78 -9.88
CA LEU A 149 -3.98 -4.77 -10.91
C LEU A 149 -5.30 -5.37 -10.42
N LEU A 150 -5.25 -6.50 -9.69
CA LEU A 150 -6.44 -7.18 -9.18
C LEU A 150 -7.15 -6.34 -8.10
N GLY A 151 -6.39 -5.72 -7.18
CA GLY A 151 -6.97 -4.84 -6.16
C GLY A 151 -7.54 -3.54 -6.77
N TYR A 152 -6.67 -2.75 -7.40
CA TYR A 152 -7.02 -1.40 -7.87
C TYR A 152 -7.81 -1.37 -9.18
N GLY A 153 -7.57 -2.32 -10.08
CA GLY A 153 -8.25 -2.35 -11.37
C GLY A 153 -9.76 -2.54 -11.21
N PHE A 154 -10.18 -3.45 -10.33
CA PHE A 154 -11.60 -3.67 -10.06
C PHE A 154 -12.23 -2.49 -9.31
N SER A 155 -11.59 -1.96 -8.27
CA SER A 155 -12.12 -0.80 -7.52
C SER A 155 -12.30 0.44 -8.41
N TRP A 156 -11.38 0.69 -9.35
CA TRP A 156 -11.52 1.78 -10.31
C TRP A 156 -12.69 1.61 -11.28
N ILE A 157 -13.03 0.37 -11.67
CA ILE A 157 -14.26 0.12 -12.46
C ILE A 157 -15.49 0.56 -11.67
N GLY A 158 -15.54 0.25 -10.36
CA GLY A 158 -16.58 0.74 -9.45
C GLY A 158 -16.68 2.26 -9.44
N HIS A 159 -15.56 2.93 -9.15
CA HIS A 159 -15.52 4.39 -9.02
C HIS A 159 -15.82 5.15 -10.32
N PHE A 160 -15.23 4.75 -11.44
CA PHE A 160 -15.38 5.50 -12.70
C PHE A 160 -16.59 5.06 -13.52
N GLY A 161 -16.97 3.79 -13.44
CA GLY A 161 -18.10 3.23 -14.21
C GLY A 161 -19.46 3.45 -13.53
N PHE A 162 -19.51 3.36 -12.20
CA PHE A 162 -20.77 3.37 -11.46
C PHE A 162 -20.89 4.60 -10.57
N GLU A 163 -19.98 4.78 -9.61
CA GLU A 163 -20.05 5.89 -8.64
C GLU A 163 -19.80 7.26 -9.29
N GLN A 164 -19.08 7.27 -10.42
CA GLN A 164 -18.65 8.46 -11.16
C GLN A 164 -17.92 9.49 -10.28
N ASN A 165 -17.10 9.00 -9.35
CA ASN A 165 -16.32 9.85 -8.46
C ASN A 165 -14.83 9.51 -8.53
N LYS A 166 -14.01 10.42 -7.97
CA LYS A 166 -12.56 10.23 -7.89
C LYS A 166 -12.22 9.36 -6.67
N PRO A 167 -11.48 8.25 -6.81
CA PRO A 167 -11.08 7.41 -5.69
C PRO A 167 -10.34 8.20 -4.60
N ALA A 168 -10.72 7.97 -3.34
CA ALA A 168 -10.07 8.59 -2.18
C ALA A 168 -8.59 8.20 -2.05
N ALA A 169 -8.18 7.09 -2.67
CA ALA A 169 -6.81 6.59 -2.67
C ALA A 169 -5.79 7.57 -3.27
N PHE A 170 -6.23 8.51 -4.11
CA PHE A 170 -5.35 9.55 -4.65
C PHE A 170 -4.94 10.61 -3.61
N VAL A 171 -5.69 10.73 -2.50
CA VAL A 171 -5.38 11.64 -1.39
C VAL A 171 -4.90 10.86 -0.16
N TYR A 172 -5.57 9.74 0.15
CA TYR A 172 -5.28 8.89 1.31
C TYR A 172 -5.09 7.42 0.87
N PRO A 173 -3.95 7.07 0.27
CA PRO A 173 -3.69 5.72 -0.21
C PRO A 173 -3.74 4.69 0.93
N THR A 174 -3.05 4.97 2.04
CA THR A 174 -3.03 4.08 3.22
C THR A 174 -4.41 3.90 3.83
N TYR A 175 -5.16 4.99 4.05
CA TYR A 175 -6.51 4.87 4.60
C TYR A 175 -7.49 4.23 3.63
N SER A 176 -7.34 4.42 2.32
CA SER A 176 -8.22 3.78 1.34
C SER A 176 -7.99 2.27 1.29
N PHE A 177 -6.75 1.81 1.42
CA PHE A 177 -6.45 0.38 1.55
C PHE A 177 -7.11 -0.22 2.81
N PHE A 178 -6.98 0.45 3.97
CA PHE A 178 -7.68 0.00 5.17
C PHE A 178 -9.20 0.13 5.05
N GLY A 179 -9.70 1.11 4.31
CA GLY A 179 -11.10 1.30 3.98
C GLY A 179 -11.68 0.12 3.21
N ASP A 180 -10.94 -0.43 2.23
CA ASP A 180 -11.35 -1.64 1.50
C ASP A 180 -11.52 -2.84 2.46
N ILE A 181 -10.55 -3.03 3.37
CA ILE A 181 -10.59 -4.13 4.36
C ILE A 181 -11.73 -3.94 5.36
N GLN A 182 -11.90 -2.72 5.90
CA GLN A 182 -12.95 -2.41 6.86
C GLN A 182 -14.34 -2.53 6.22
N MET A 183 -14.52 -2.04 4.99
CA MET A 183 -15.79 -2.13 4.27
C MET A 183 -16.15 -3.58 3.91
N MET A 184 -15.16 -4.44 3.64
CA MET A 184 -15.35 -5.88 3.47
C MET A 184 -15.72 -6.55 4.81
N TYR A 185 -15.07 -6.15 5.91
CA TYR A 185 -15.37 -6.65 7.24
C TYR A 185 -16.79 -6.29 7.70
N ASP A 186 -17.20 -5.03 7.52
CA ASP A 186 -18.56 -4.57 7.84
C ASP A 186 -19.60 -5.36 7.03
N ALA A 187 -19.32 -5.65 5.76
CA ALA A 187 -20.22 -6.47 4.93
C ALA A 187 -20.36 -7.92 5.41
N ILE A 188 -19.32 -8.48 6.03
CA ILE A 188 -19.35 -9.84 6.60
C ILE A 188 -20.13 -9.86 7.93
N LYS A 189 -20.04 -8.78 8.72
CA LYS A 189 -20.71 -8.68 10.03
C LYS A 189 -22.22 -8.42 9.95
N GLY A 190 -22.69 -7.79 8.88
CA GLY A 190 -24.06 -7.26 8.79
C GLY A 190 -24.24 -6.01 9.64
#